data_AF-A0A7K2Z5N3-F1
#
_entry.id   AF-A0A7K2Z5N3-F1
#
_cell.length_a   1.000
_cell.length_b   1.000
_cell.length_c   1.000
_cell.angle_alpha   90.00
_cell.angle_beta   90.00
_cell.angle_gamma   90.00
#
_symmetry.space_group_name_H-M   'P 1'
#
loop_
_entity.id
_entity.type
_entity.pdbx_description
1 polymer ?
#
loop_
_entity_poly.entity_id
_entity_poly.type
_entity_poly.pdbx_seq_one_letter_code
_entity_poly.pdbx_strand_id
1 'polypeptide(L)'
;MIAADAHLPITLLDDPDPGIREVAAYALAAASSRAGEISAALHARFRVEDHARVRAGMLLAIAQLAREHRHEDATAFTRALWSDPARPAEVRVGAALGWLCQVDDPVPDTLRTTIEESVTPELCRLLSPSPWMRQVDDRGAEGLPHTLWQMLDPDTWPGPPEPVF
;
A
#
# COMPACT_ATOMS: atom_id res chain seq x y z
N MET A 1 -11.83 8.79 20.31
CA MET A 1 -11.49 9.49 19.06
C MET A 1 -10.45 10.54 19.40
N ILE A 2 -9.17 10.20 19.31
CA ILE A 2 -8.08 11.15 19.44
C ILE A 2 -7.95 11.76 18.05
N ALA A 3 -8.26 13.04 17.89
CA ALA A 3 -7.84 13.77 16.70
C ALA A 3 -6.31 13.85 16.79
N ALA A 4 -5.62 12.89 16.17
CA ALA A 4 -4.18 12.93 16.07
C ALA A 4 -3.82 14.17 15.25
N ASP A 5 -3.12 15.10 15.87
CA ASP A 5 -2.61 16.28 15.19
C ASP A 5 -1.67 15.81 14.06
N ALA A 6 -2.13 15.98 12.81
CA ALA A 6 -1.41 15.52 11.62
C ALA A 6 -0.07 16.25 11.43
N HIS A 7 0.15 17.37 12.13
CA HIS A 7 1.38 18.16 12.01
C HIS A 7 2.66 17.39 12.36
N LEU A 8 2.63 16.62 13.45
CA LEU A 8 3.80 15.85 13.86
C LEU A 8 4.11 14.71 12.87
N PRO A 9 3.14 13.85 12.48
CA PRO A 9 3.39 12.84 11.45
C PRO A 9 3.80 13.40 10.08
N ILE A 10 3.27 14.56 9.65
CA ILE A 10 3.71 15.22 8.41
C ILE A 10 5.20 15.57 8.48
N THR A 11 5.66 16.12 9.61
CA THR A 11 7.08 16.47 9.80
C THR A 11 7.98 15.22 9.78
N LEU A 12 7.50 14.10 10.32
CA LEU A 12 8.24 12.84 10.36
C LEU A 12 8.36 12.16 8.99
N LEU A 13 7.68 12.64 7.94
CA LEU A 13 7.93 12.18 6.58
C LEU A 13 9.34 12.55 6.08
N ASP A 14 10.00 13.54 6.67
CA ASP A 14 11.37 13.94 6.33
C ASP A 14 12.42 13.41 7.32
N ASP A 15 12.04 12.52 8.25
CA ASP A 15 12.97 11.91 9.20
C ASP A 15 14.07 11.12 8.46
N PRO A 16 15.35 11.20 8.88
CA PRO A 16 16.42 10.43 8.24
C PRO A 16 16.20 8.91 8.31
N ASP A 17 15.51 8.41 9.34
CA ASP A 17 15.23 6.98 9.51
C ASP A 17 14.04 6.54 8.61
N PRO A 18 14.26 5.60 7.67
CA PRO A 18 13.19 5.10 6.80
C PRO A 18 12.06 4.40 7.55
N GLY A 19 12.34 3.78 8.70
CA GLY A 19 11.32 3.17 9.55
C GLY A 19 10.39 4.21 10.16
N ILE A 20 10.93 5.36 10.57
CA ILE A 20 10.13 6.48 11.08
C ILE A 20 9.25 7.06 9.96
N ARG A 21 9.80 7.23 8.75
CA ARG A 21 9.01 7.70 7.59
C ARG A 21 7.87 6.74 7.23
N GLU A 22 8.12 5.43 7.28
CA GLU A 22 7.08 4.42 7.01
C GLU A 22 5.97 4.44 8.07
N VAL A 23 6.32 4.51 9.35
CA VAL A 23 5.34 4.61 10.45
C VAL A 23 4.56 5.92 10.36
N ALA A 24 5.21 7.02 9.99
CA ALA A 24 4.55 8.30 9.76
C ALA A 24 3.53 8.21 8.62
N ALA A 25 3.90 7.60 7.48
CA ALA A 25 2.97 7.38 6.37
C ALA A 25 1.77 6.52 6.78
N TYR A 26 2.00 5.48 7.58
CA TYR A 26 0.92 4.63 8.12
C TYR A 26 -0.01 5.39 9.07
N ALA A 27 0.55 6.17 10.01
CA ALA A 27 -0.23 6.97 10.93
C ALA A 27 -1.07 8.03 10.20
N LEU A 28 -0.51 8.64 9.15
CA LEU A 28 -1.20 9.60 8.29
C LEU A 28 -2.34 8.97 7.49
N ALA A 29 -2.18 7.73 7.02
CA ALA A 29 -3.24 7.01 6.31
C ALA A 29 -4.48 6.76 7.18
N ALA A 30 -4.30 6.63 8.50
CA ALA A 30 -5.39 6.46 9.47
C ALA A 30 -5.95 7.80 10.00
N ALA A 31 -5.37 8.94 9.61
CA ALA A 31 -5.77 10.24 10.11
C ALA A 31 -6.95 10.79 9.29
N SER A 32 -8.11 10.99 9.95
CA SER A 32 -9.34 11.43 9.27
C SER A 32 -9.44 12.94 9.01
N SER A 33 -8.43 13.73 9.38
CA SER A 33 -8.44 15.19 9.27
C SER A 33 -7.39 15.68 8.27
N ARG A 34 -7.67 16.76 7.53
CA ARG A 34 -6.71 17.43 6.61
C ARG A 34 -6.23 16.54 5.45
N ALA A 35 -7.09 15.67 4.93
CA ALA A 35 -6.79 14.74 3.84
C ALA A 35 -6.05 15.38 2.64
N GLY A 36 -6.44 16.58 2.21
CA GLY A 36 -5.75 17.27 1.10
C GLY A 36 -4.29 17.61 1.40
N GLU A 37 -3.99 18.06 2.61
CA GLU A 37 -2.61 18.39 3.03
C GLU A 37 -1.77 17.14 3.23
N ILE A 38 -2.36 16.11 3.87
CA ILE A 38 -1.70 14.81 4.06
C ILE A 38 -1.38 14.19 2.70
N SER A 39 -2.34 14.19 1.77
CA SER A 39 -2.16 13.69 0.41
C SER A 39 -1.02 14.44 -0.30
N ALA A 40 -1.04 15.77 -0.25
CA ALA A 40 0.01 16.59 -0.87
C ALA A 40 1.40 16.29 -0.28
N ALA A 41 1.52 16.12 1.03
CA ALA A 41 2.76 15.79 1.71
C ALA A 41 3.27 14.39 1.32
N LEU A 42 2.39 13.37 1.30
CA LEU A 42 2.73 12.02 0.87
C LEU A 42 3.20 11.99 -0.59
N HIS A 43 2.49 12.66 -1.49
CA HIS A 43 2.89 12.77 -2.90
C HIS A 43 4.20 13.55 -3.09
N ALA A 44 4.46 14.58 -2.29
CA ALA A 44 5.71 15.32 -2.32
C ALA A 44 6.88 14.44 -1.86
N ARG A 45 6.72 13.72 -0.75
CA ARG A 45 7.74 12.84 -0.21
C ARG A 45 8.00 11.64 -1.12
N PHE A 46 6.96 11.01 -1.66
CA PHE A 46 7.08 9.88 -2.59
C PHE A 46 7.95 10.20 -3.82
N ARG A 47 7.87 11.44 -4.35
CA ARG A 47 8.66 11.86 -5.53
C ARG A 47 10.17 11.86 -5.30
N VAL A 48 10.62 11.93 -4.05
CA VAL A 48 12.04 12.01 -3.68
C VAL A 48 12.47 10.85 -2.76
N GLU A 49 11.60 9.86 -2.55
CA GLU A 49 11.89 8.73 -1.68
C GLU A 49 12.69 7.64 -2.41
N ASP A 50 13.88 7.35 -1.87
CA ASP A 50 14.78 6.35 -2.43
C ASP A 50 14.62 4.98 -1.77
N HIS A 51 14.06 4.91 -0.56
CA HIS A 51 13.90 3.66 0.16
C HIS A 51 12.69 2.86 -0.37
N ALA A 52 12.95 1.73 -1.02
CA ALA A 52 11.97 0.89 -1.68
C ALA A 52 10.73 0.56 -0.81
N ARG A 53 10.93 0.09 0.43
CA ARG A 53 9.81 -0.21 1.35
C ARG A 53 8.95 1.03 1.66
N VAL A 54 9.59 2.18 1.84
CA VAL A 54 8.89 3.44 2.17
C VAL A 54 8.08 3.90 0.96
N ARG A 55 8.60 3.76 -0.27
CA ARG A 55 7.83 4.03 -1.49
C ARG A 55 6.54 3.21 -1.56
N ALA A 56 6.62 1.90 -1.29
CA ALA A 56 5.44 1.04 -1.27
C ALA A 56 4.45 1.46 -0.17
N GLY A 57 4.93 1.71 1.05
CA GLY A 57 4.10 2.19 2.17
C GLY A 57 3.41 3.52 1.89
N MET A 58 4.11 4.48 1.24
CA MET A 58 3.52 5.76 0.83
C MET A 58 2.41 5.59 -0.20
N LEU A 59 2.56 4.67 -1.15
CA LEU A 59 1.49 4.38 -2.13
C LEU A 59 0.26 3.78 -1.47
N LEU A 60 0.45 2.87 -0.50
CA LEU A 60 -0.65 2.32 0.30
C LEU A 60 -1.33 3.42 1.13
N ALA A 61 -0.56 4.31 1.74
CA ALA A 61 -1.11 5.45 2.48
C ALA A 61 -1.94 6.39 1.59
N ILE A 62 -1.42 6.74 0.40
CA ILE A 62 -2.13 7.56 -0.58
C ILE A 62 -3.44 6.88 -1.01
N ALA A 63 -3.38 5.59 -1.33
CA ALA A 63 -4.54 4.82 -1.75
C ALA A 63 -5.61 4.71 -0.66
N GLN A 64 -5.19 4.43 0.59
CA GLN A 64 -6.10 4.37 1.73
C GLN A 64 -6.77 5.71 1.98
N LEU A 65 -6.00 6.81 2.02
CA LEU A 65 -6.54 8.15 2.22
C LEU A 65 -7.52 8.53 1.11
N ALA A 66 -7.21 8.18 -0.14
CA ALA A 66 -8.11 8.42 -1.27
C ALA A 66 -9.39 7.60 -1.18
N ARG A 67 -9.33 6.34 -0.71
CA ARG A 67 -10.51 5.51 -0.47
C ARG A 67 -11.40 6.11 0.62
N GLU A 68 -10.82 6.52 1.74
CA GLU A 68 -11.54 7.08 2.88
C GLU A 68 -12.22 8.42 2.55
N HIS A 69 -11.59 9.23 1.69
CA HIS A 69 -12.09 10.56 1.32
C HIS A 69 -12.71 10.66 -0.09
N ARG A 70 -12.83 9.53 -0.81
CA ARG A 70 -13.38 9.42 -2.17
C ARG A 70 -12.74 10.38 -3.18
N HIS A 71 -11.41 10.42 -3.21
CA HIS A 71 -10.67 11.20 -4.19
C HIS A 71 -10.56 10.45 -5.53
N GLU A 72 -11.24 10.96 -6.57
CA GLU A 72 -11.35 10.33 -7.90
C GLU A 72 -10.00 10.16 -8.63
N ASP A 73 -9.01 11.02 -8.35
CA ASP A 73 -7.72 11.02 -9.06
C ASP A 73 -6.78 9.87 -8.67
N ALA A 74 -7.00 9.24 -7.51
CA ALA A 74 -6.05 8.25 -6.98
C ALA A 74 -6.03 6.95 -7.78
N THR A 75 -7.15 6.58 -8.42
CA THR A 75 -7.24 5.38 -9.25
C THR A 75 -6.47 5.54 -10.55
N ALA A 76 -6.54 6.72 -11.19
CA ALA A 76 -5.75 7.02 -12.38
C ALA A 76 -4.25 7.08 -12.05
N PHE A 77 -3.90 7.67 -10.90
CA PHE A 77 -2.53 7.73 -10.40
C PHE A 77 -1.93 6.33 -10.15
N THR A 78 -2.61 5.47 -9.39
CA THR A 78 -2.12 4.10 -9.12
C THR A 78 -2.06 3.29 -10.41
N ARG A 79 -3.02 3.47 -11.33
CA ARG A 79 -3.00 2.83 -12.66
C ARG A 79 -1.77 3.20 -13.48
N ALA A 80 -1.42 4.49 -13.54
CA ALA A 80 -0.25 4.95 -14.27
C ALA A 80 1.06 4.34 -13.69
N LEU A 81 1.12 4.13 -12.38
CA LEU A 81 2.31 3.59 -11.72
C LEU A 81 2.48 2.08 -11.91
N TRP A 82 1.42 1.28 -11.76
CA TRP A 82 1.58 -0.18 -11.89
C TRP A 82 1.75 -0.62 -13.35
N SER A 83 1.17 0.13 -14.30
CA SER A 83 1.24 -0.20 -15.73
C SER A 83 2.53 0.23 -16.44
N ASP A 84 3.34 1.10 -15.83
CA ASP A 84 4.63 1.54 -16.37
C ASP A 84 5.73 0.51 -16.04
N PRO A 85 6.23 -0.27 -17.03
CA PRO A 85 7.23 -1.30 -16.79
C PRO A 85 8.61 -0.74 -16.42
N ALA A 86 8.86 0.56 -16.63
CA ALA A 86 10.10 1.20 -16.20
C ALA A 86 10.11 1.49 -14.69
N ARG A 87 8.98 1.33 -14.00
CA ARG A 87 8.90 1.55 -12.55
C ARG A 87 9.49 0.37 -11.78
N PRO A 88 10.17 0.65 -10.65
CA PRO A 88 10.62 -0.38 -9.74
C PRO A 88 9.47 -1.30 -9.27
N ALA A 89 9.78 -2.57 -9.00
CA ALA A 89 8.78 -3.58 -8.66
C ALA A 89 7.94 -3.22 -7.43
N GLU A 90 8.55 -2.63 -6.40
CA GLU A 90 7.84 -2.21 -5.19
C GLU A 90 6.85 -1.06 -5.44
N VAL A 91 7.16 -0.18 -6.40
CA VAL A 91 6.24 0.89 -6.83
C VAL A 91 5.08 0.28 -7.60
N ARG A 92 5.36 -0.65 -8.52
CA ARG A 92 4.32 -1.33 -9.29
C ARG A 92 3.39 -2.14 -8.38
N VAL A 93 3.92 -2.91 -7.45
CA VAL A 93 3.13 -3.73 -6.50
C VAL A 93 2.36 -2.86 -5.50
N GLY A 94 2.99 -1.83 -4.91
CA GLY A 94 2.31 -0.91 -4.01
C GLY A 94 1.15 -0.17 -4.70
N ALA A 95 1.35 0.24 -5.96
CA ALA A 95 0.30 0.86 -6.75
C ALA A 95 -0.79 -0.14 -7.18
N ALA A 96 -0.44 -1.39 -7.51
CA ALA A 96 -1.40 -2.44 -7.82
C ALA A 96 -2.31 -2.74 -6.64
N LEU A 97 -1.75 -2.93 -5.44
CA LEU A 97 -2.51 -3.07 -4.19
C LEU A 97 -3.40 -1.85 -3.93
N GLY A 98 -2.84 -0.65 -4.09
CA GLY A 98 -3.59 0.59 -3.91
C GLY A 98 -4.77 0.72 -4.88
N TRP A 99 -4.62 0.25 -6.12
CA TRP A 99 -5.69 0.22 -7.13
C TRP A 99 -6.76 -0.81 -6.76
N LEU A 100 -6.37 -2.04 -6.41
CA LEU A 100 -7.30 -3.11 -5.99
C LEU A 100 -8.13 -2.72 -4.75
N CYS A 101 -7.59 -1.89 -3.86
CA CYS A 101 -8.33 -1.37 -2.72
C CYS A 101 -9.37 -0.27 -3.06
N GLN A 102 -9.33 0.29 -4.27
CA GLN A 102 -10.14 1.47 -4.65
C GLN A 102 -11.29 1.16 -5.59
N VAL A 103 -11.20 0.07 -6.36
CA VAL A 103 -12.12 -0.25 -7.44
C VAL A 103 -12.87 -1.53 -7.16
N ASP A 104 -14.17 -1.52 -7.46
CA ASP A 104 -15.01 -2.73 -7.50
C ASP A 104 -15.03 -3.35 -8.92
N ASP A 105 -14.26 -2.78 -9.85
CA ASP A 105 -14.15 -3.24 -11.23
C ASP A 105 -13.49 -4.63 -11.32
N PRO A 106 -13.79 -5.42 -12.37
CA PRO A 106 -13.07 -6.65 -12.63
C PRO A 106 -11.58 -6.38 -12.79
N VAL A 107 -10.77 -7.20 -12.13
CA VAL A 107 -9.31 -7.14 -12.18
C VAL A 107 -8.83 -7.32 -13.63
N PRO A 108 -8.12 -6.33 -14.22
CA PRO A 108 -7.60 -6.46 -15.57
C PRO A 108 -6.50 -7.53 -15.65
N ASP A 109 -6.47 -8.33 -16.73
CA ASP A 109 -5.41 -9.34 -16.94
C ASP A 109 -3.99 -8.72 -16.86
N THR A 110 -3.84 -7.51 -17.40
CA THR A 110 -2.57 -6.74 -17.32
C THR A 110 -2.10 -6.44 -15.90
N LEU A 111 -3.03 -6.28 -14.94
CA LEU A 111 -2.71 -6.09 -13.53
C LEU A 111 -2.24 -7.41 -12.91
N ARG A 112 -2.92 -8.53 -13.26
CA ARG A 112 -2.54 -9.88 -12.82
C ARG A 112 -1.13 -10.23 -13.29
N THR A 113 -0.84 -10.04 -14.58
CA THR A 113 0.52 -10.24 -15.13
C THR A 113 1.56 -9.35 -14.44
N THR A 114 1.23 -8.08 -14.19
CA THR A 114 2.13 -7.17 -13.46
C THR A 114 2.48 -7.69 -12.07
N ILE A 115 1.49 -8.19 -11.33
CA ILE A 115 1.68 -8.75 -10.00
C ILE A 115 2.54 -10.02 -10.08
N GLU A 116 2.25 -10.94 -10.99
CA GLU A 116 3.01 -12.18 -11.19
C GLU A 116 4.48 -11.93 -11.52
N GLU A 117 4.77 -10.94 -12.38
CA GLU A 117 6.14 -10.56 -12.76
C GLU A 117 6.89 -9.85 -11.64
N SER A 118 6.19 -9.04 -10.83
CA SER A 118 6.81 -8.13 -9.86
C SER A 118 6.96 -8.76 -8.48
N VAL A 119 6.07 -9.68 -8.08
CA VAL A 119 6.06 -10.30 -6.75
C VAL A 119 7.07 -11.44 -6.69
N THR A 120 8.28 -11.06 -6.31
CA THR A 120 9.39 -12.00 -6.08
C THR A 120 9.57 -12.30 -4.58
N PRO A 121 10.21 -13.41 -4.20
CA PRO A 121 10.52 -13.70 -2.79
C PRO A 121 11.34 -12.60 -2.10
N GLU A 122 12.20 -11.90 -2.84
CA GLU A 122 12.97 -10.76 -2.31
C GLU A 122 12.04 -9.59 -1.98
N LEU A 123 11.11 -9.26 -2.89
CA LEU A 123 10.13 -8.21 -2.65
C LEU A 123 9.19 -8.55 -1.48
N CYS A 124 8.77 -9.81 -1.36
CA CYS A 124 7.98 -10.27 -0.22
C CYS A 124 8.73 -10.06 1.11
N ARG A 125 10.02 -10.45 1.18
CA ARG A 125 10.86 -10.22 2.36
C ARG A 125 11.10 -8.73 2.65
N LEU A 126 11.21 -7.91 1.61
CA LEU A 126 11.37 -6.47 1.76
C LEU A 126 10.13 -5.81 2.40
N LEU A 127 8.94 -6.23 1.96
CA LEU A 127 7.66 -5.64 2.37
C LEU A 127 7.08 -6.26 3.65
N SER A 128 7.50 -7.48 4.04
CA SER A 128 6.98 -8.15 5.23
C SER A 128 7.05 -7.35 6.54
N PRO A 129 8.07 -6.50 6.80
CA PRO A 129 8.10 -5.70 8.02
C PRO A 129 7.12 -4.52 8.02
N SER A 130 6.48 -4.24 6.88
CA SER A 130 5.63 -3.06 6.71
C SER A 130 4.37 -3.14 7.60
N PRO A 131 3.91 -2.02 8.19
CA PRO A 131 2.72 -2.01 9.02
C PRO A 131 1.48 -2.63 8.34
N TRP A 132 1.24 -2.34 7.06
CA TRP A 132 0.13 -2.93 6.29
C TRP A 132 0.26 -4.44 6.15
N MET A 133 1.47 -4.94 5.87
CA MET A 133 1.71 -6.37 5.72
C MET A 133 1.56 -7.10 7.05
N ARG A 134 1.97 -6.50 8.17
CA ARG A 134 1.79 -7.06 9.51
C ARG A 134 0.32 -7.10 9.95
N GLN A 135 -0.54 -6.25 9.40
CA GLN A 135 -1.98 -6.29 9.69
C GLN A 135 -2.71 -7.42 8.98
N VAL A 136 -2.20 -7.87 7.83
CA VAL A 136 -2.81 -8.95 7.02
C VAL A 136 -2.10 -10.29 7.19
N ASP A 137 -0.88 -10.28 7.72
CA ASP A 137 -0.07 -11.47 7.97
C ASP A 137 -0.31 -12.06 9.38
N ASP A 138 -1.46 -12.71 9.56
CA ASP A 138 -1.77 -13.43 10.81
C ASP A 138 -0.91 -14.70 11.01
N ARG A 139 -0.12 -15.12 10.01
CA ARG A 139 0.56 -16.45 9.99
C ARG A 139 2.06 -16.45 9.67
N GLY A 140 2.65 -15.32 9.30
CA GLY A 140 4.08 -15.15 9.07
C GLY A 140 4.51 -15.40 7.62
N ALA A 141 5.21 -14.40 7.06
CA ALA A 141 6.00 -14.40 5.82
C ALA A 141 5.25 -14.64 4.48
N GLU A 142 3.98 -15.02 4.51
CA GLU A 142 3.14 -15.20 3.32
C GLU A 142 2.11 -14.08 3.12
N GLY A 143 2.06 -13.08 4.01
CA GLY A 143 1.04 -12.02 3.99
C GLY A 143 0.82 -11.34 2.64
N LEU A 144 1.89 -10.92 1.93
CA LEU A 144 1.74 -10.23 0.65
C LEU A 144 1.16 -11.13 -0.47
N PRO A 145 1.77 -12.29 -0.81
CA PRO A 145 1.16 -13.22 -1.78
C PRO A 145 -0.27 -13.62 -1.41
N HIS A 146 -0.52 -13.82 -0.12
CA HIS A 146 -1.83 -14.20 0.40
C HIS A 146 -2.89 -13.11 0.19
N THR A 147 -2.58 -11.87 0.59
CA THR A 147 -3.47 -10.72 0.39
C THR A 147 -3.74 -10.48 -1.08
N LEU A 148 -2.71 -10.56 -1.93
CA LEU A 148 -2.89 -10.42 -3.37
C LEU A 148 -3.82 -11.50 -3.92
N TRP A 149 -3.62 -12.76 -3.53
CA TRP A 149 -4.47 -13.86 -3.99
C TRP A 149 -5.93 -13.68 -3.54
N GLN A 150 -6.17 -13.31 -2.29
CA GLN A 150 -7.52 -13.02 -1.79
C GLN A 150 -8.21 -11.87 -2.55
N MET A 151 -7.45 -10.84 -2.93
CA MET A 151 -7.99 -9.70 -3.68
C MET A 151 -8.21 -10.01 -5.16
N LEU A 152 -7.40 -10.90 -5.75
CA LEU A 152 -7.49 -11.25 -7.16
C LEU A 152 -8.57 -12.30 -7.45
N ASP A 153 -8.79 -13.25 -6.53
CA ASP A 153 -9.73 -14.37 -6.72
C ASP A 153 -10.57 -14.65 -5.45
N PRO A 154 -11.38 -13.68 -4.97
CA PRO A 154 -12.10 -13.79 -3.69
C PRO A 154 -13.05 -14.99 -3.63
N ASP A 155 -13.66 -15.38 -4.76
CA ASP A 155 -14.61 -16.48 -4.85
C ASP A 155 -13.96 -17.87 -4.76
N THR A 156 -12.62 -17.96 -4.84
CA THR A 156 -11.89 -19.23 -4.80
C THR A 156 -11.30 -19.53 -3.43
N TRP A 157 -11.39 -18.58 -2.47
CA TRP A 157 -10.82 -18.70 -1.12
C TRP A 157 -11.49 -19.81 -0.29
N PRO A 158 -10.75 -20.87 0.10
CA PRO A 158 -11.32 -22.00 0.83
C PRO A 158 -11.58 -21.72 2.32
N GLY A 159 -11.34 -20.49 2.81
CA GLY A 159 -11.34 -20.21 4.25
C GLY A 159 -10.03 -20.61 4.93
N PRO A 160 -9.72 -20.08 6.12
CA PRO A 160 -8.70 -20.70 6.96
C PRO A 160 -9.13 -22.13 7.31
N PRO A 161 -8.21 -23.12 7.37
CA PRO A 161 -8.54 -24.43 7.92
C PRO A 161 -9.11 -24.26 9.33
N GLU A 162 -10.20 -24.98 9.64
CA GLU A 162 -10.81 -24.94 10.97
C GLU A 162 -9.76 -25.26 12.04
N PRO A 163 -9.75 -24.52 13.17
CA PRO A 163 -8.89 -24.87 14.28
C PRO A 163 -9.28 -26.26 14.79
N VAL A 164 -8.32 -27.19 14.73
CA VAL A 164 -8.46 -28.50 15.37
C VAL A 164 -8.33 -28.26 16.88
N PHE A 165 -9.46 -28.31 17.59
CA PHE A 165 -9.54 -28.28 19.05
C PHE A 165 -9.31 -29.67 19.65
#